data_AF-A0A8S3ZM50-F1
#
_entry.id   AF-A0A8S3ZM50-F1
#
_cell.length_a   1.000
_cell.length_b   1.000
_cell.length_c   1.000
_cell.angle_alpha   90.00
_cell.angle_beta   90.00
_cell.angle_gamma   90.00
#
_symmetry.space_group_name_H-M   'P 1'
#
loop_
_entity.id
_entity.type
_entity.pdbx_description
1 polymer ?
#
loop_
_entity_poly.entity_id
_entity_poly.type
_entity_poly.pdbx_seq_one_letter_code
_entity_poly.pdbx_strand_id
1 'polypeptide(L)'
;KILFLLPEIVHKRWMFHSIGRVIKKLLHPGNSLQLRRHGVRFFLIWYQCLQDNASEECHQIFYNLVPGLSHKGHDLLTLMTDNITSADNIGGIIAAGEITAILPGQAEKLPENLTKYFLDSLLNYMVSEVIKVEWTNKGMREQSFEFLFNKFKVKYLHWLLPDFVCRDIFDPVQ
;
A
#
# COMPACT_ATOMS: atom_id res chain seq x y z
N LYS A 1 7.87 -10.99 10.15
CA LYS A 1 8.06 -12.42 9.77
C LYS A 1 6.74 -13.07 9.36
N ILE A 2 5.66 -12.92 10.14
CA ILE A 2 4.35 -13.53 9.82
C ILE A 2 3.86 -13.22 8.40
N LEU A 3 3.90 -11.96 7.96
CA LEU A 3 3.46 -11.57 6.62
C LEU A 3 4.20 -12.28 5.46
N PHE A 4 5.44 -12.73 5.70
CA PHE A 4 6.24 -13.45 4.70
C PHE A 4 6.03 -14.96 4.76
N LEU A 5 5.85 -15.51 5.96
CA LEU A 5 5.87 -16.95 6.21
C LEU A 5 4.48 -17.59 6.24
N LEU A 6 3.43 -16.78 6.41
CA LEU A 6 2.05 -17.25 6.50
C LEU A 6 1.13 -16.42 5.58
N PRO A 7 1.43 -16.29 4.27
CA PRO A 7 0.61 -15.48 3.38
C PRO A 7 -0.81 -16.03 3.20
N GLU A 8 -1.04 -17.34 3.36
CA GLU A 8 -2.35 -17.98 3.17
C GLU A 8 -3.36 -17.56 4.23
N ILE A 9 -2.94 -17.39 5.49
CA ILE A 9 -3.86 -16.89 6.54
C ILE A 9 -4.11 -15.40 6.37
N VAL A 10 -3.11 -14.64 5.90
CA VAL A 10 -3.26 -13.21 5.59
C VAL A 10 -4.23 -13.02 4.43
N HIS A 11 -4.16 -13.87 3.40
CA HIS A 11 -5.11 -13.94 2.30
C HIS A 11 -6.55 -14.14 2.79
N LYS A 12 -6.72 -15.00 3.81
CA LYS A 12 -7.99 -15.20 4.54
C LYS A 12 -8.32 -14.09 5.55
N ARG A 13 -7.67 -12.92 5.44
CA ARG A 13 -7.90 -11.72 6.26
C ARG A 13 -7.62 -11.91 7.76
N TRP A 14 -6.72 -12.83 8.14
CA TRP A 14 -6.30 -12.99 9.52
C TRP A 14 -5.70 -11.69 10.09
N MET A 15 -6.23 -11.25 11.25
CA MET A 15 -5.90 -9.98 11.92
C MET A 15 -5.95 -8.74 10.99
N PHE A 16 -6.82 -8.76 9.99
CA PHE A 16 -6.93 -7.70 8.98
C PHE A 16 -6.98 -6.29 9.59
N HIS A 17 -7.87 -6.06 10.55
CA HIS A 17 -8.06 -4.74 11.16
C HIS A 17 -6.84 -4.30 11.99
N SER A 18 -6.25 -5.21 12.74
CA SER A 18 -5.08 -4.92 13.59
C SER A 18 -3.84 -4.61 12.76
N ILE A 19 -3.57 -5.42 11.74
CA ILE A 19 -2.45 -5.21 10.81
C ILE A 19 -2.68 -3.90 10.03
N GLY A 20 -3.88 -3.69 9.50
CA GLY A 20 -4.26 -2.46 8.80
C GLY A 20 -4.04 -1.22 9.67
N ARG A 21 -4.42 -1.25 10.96
CA ARG A 21 -4.21 -0.12 11.89
C ARG A 21 -2.72 0.19 12.09
N VAL A 22 -1.88 -0.83 12.29
CA VAL A 22 -0.43 -0.63 12.43
C VAL A 22 0.16 -0.03 11.16
N ILE A 23 -0.21 -0.56 9.99
CA ILE A 23 0.27 -0.05 8.70
C ILE A 23 -0.17 1.40 8.50
N LYS A 24 -1.41 1.76 8.82
CA LYS A 24 -1.87 3.15 8.74
C LYS A 24 -1.06 4.08 9.64
N LYS A 25 -0.77 3.66 10.88
CA LYS A 25 0.10 4.42 11.78
C LYS A 25 1.52 4.59 11.23
N LEU A 26 2.08 3.60 10.53
CA LEU A 26 3.40 3.72 9.89
C LEU A 26 3.39 4.67 8.69
N LEU A 27 2.30 4.66 7.91
CA LEU A 27 2.15 5.48 6.71
C LEU A 27 1.77 6.95 7.00
N HIS A 28 1.42 7.27 8.25
CA HIS A 28 0.97 8.60 8.66
C HIS A 28 1.93 9.71 8.17
N PRO A 29 1.45 10.78 7.49
CA PRO A 29 2.29 11.80 6.88
C PRO A 29 3.22 12.54 7.84
N GLY A 30 2.83 12.66 9.12
CA GLY A 30 3.64 13.26 10.18
C GLY A 30 4.82 12.40 10.68
N ASN A 31 4.95 11.16 10.22
CA ASN A 31 6.13 10.33 10.48
C ASN A 31 7.33 10.77 9.64
N SER A 32 8.54 10.41 10.09
CA SER A 32 9.76 10.50 9.27
C SER A 32 9.60 9.79 7.92
N LEU A 33 10.30 10.27 6.90
CA LEU A 33 10.23 9.71 5.54
C LEU A 33 10.72 8.27 5.52
N GLN A 34 11.78 7.96 6.28
CA GLN A 34 12.22 6.59 6.50
C GLN A 34 11.13 5.71 7.08
N LEU A 35 10.43 6.14 8.15
CA LEU A 35 9.38 5.31 8.76
C LEU A 35 8.21 5.10 7.80
N ARG A 36 7.80 6.15 7.09
CA ARG A 36 6.77 6.06 6.04
C ARG A 36 7.18 5.10 4.93
N ARG A 37 8.42 5.14 4.48
CA ARG A 37 8.96 4.22 3.47
C ARG A 37 8.94 2.76 3.94
N HIS A 38 9.24 2.49 5.21
CA HIS A 38 9.04 1.17 5.79
C HIS A 38 7.55 0.80 5.84
N GLY A 39 6.67 1.74 6.15
CA GLY A 39 5.22 1.58 6.05
C GLY A 39 4.77 1.15 4.66
N VAL A 40 5.29 1.79 3.60
CA VAL A 40 5.03 1.43 2.19
C VAL A 40 5.45 -0.02 1.94
N ARG A 41 6.65 -0.41 2.37
CA ARG A 41 7.15 -1.78 2.23
C ARG A 41 6.21 -2.79 2.91
N PHE A 42 5.86 -2.56 4.18
CA PHE A 42 4.95 -3.45 4.93
C PHE A 42 3.55 -3.51 4.32
N PHE A 43 3.04 -2.36 3.86
CA PHE A 43 1.77 -2.30 3.16
C PHE A 43 1.79 -3.17 1.91
N LEU A 44 2.81 -3.07 1.06
CA LEU A 44 2.89 -3.85 -0.18
C LEU A 44 2.97 -5.36 0.09
N ILE A 45 3.70 -5.79 1.13
CA ILE A 45 3.75 -7.20 1.54
C ILE A 45 2.37 -7.67 2.01
N TRP A 46 1.69 -6.89 2.84
CA TRP A 46 0.35 -7.25 3.33
C TRP A 46 -0.69 -7.26 2.19
N TYR A 47 -0.66 -6.24 1.35
CA TYR A 47 -1.61 -6.01 0.27
C TYR A 47 -1.49 -7.07 -0.83
N GLN A 48 -0.28 -7.48 -1.20
CA GLN A 48 -0.07 -8.57 -2.17
C GLN A 48 -0.52 -9.94 -1.65
N CYS A 49 -0.59 -10.13 -0.33
CA CYS A 49 -1.12 -11.35 0.28
C CYS A 49 -2.64 -11.35 0.28
N LEU A 50 -3.26 -10.19 0.51
CA LEU A 50 -4.71 -10.02 0.43
C LEU A 50 -5.27 -10.23 -0.98
N GLN A 51 -4.61 -9.67 -2.00
CA GLN A 51 -5.08 -9.71 -3.40
C GLN A 51 -6.55 -9.25 -3.51
N ASP A 52 -7.41 -10.06 -4.12
CA ASP A 52 -8.84 -9.78 -4.29
C ASP A 52 -9.62 -9.75 -2.97
N ASN A 53 -9.05 -10.27 -1.88
CA ASN A 53 -9.61 -10.15 -0.55
C ASN A 53 -9.26 -8.80 0.12
N ALA A 54 -8.56 -7.89 -0.54
CA ALA A 54 -8.31 -6.55 0.00
C ALA A 54 -9.60 -5.70 0.00
N SER A 55 -9.78 -4.82 0.98
CA SER A 55 -10.92 -3.90 0.98
C SER A 55 -10.66 -2.70 0.06
N GLU A 56 -11.72 -1.98 -0.29
CA GLU A 56 -11.61 -0.73 -1.05
C GLU A 56 -10.67 0.28 -0.38
N GLU A 57 -10.68 0.38 0.96
CA GLU A 57 -9.72 1.20 1.72
C GLU A 57 -8.26 0.83 1.40
N CYS A 58 -7.93 -0.45 1.24
CA CYS A 58 -6.58 -0.86 0.87
C CYS A 58 -6.23 -0.38 -0.54
N HIS A 59 -7.17 -0.43 -1.48
CA HIS A 59 -6.97 0.09 -2.84
C HIS A 59 -6.71 1.60 -2.81
N GLN A 60 -7.50 2.35 -2.03
CA GLN A 60 -7.30 3.77 -1.85
C GLN A 60 -5.95 4.10 -1.18
N ILE A 61 -5.53 3.34 -0.17
CA ILE A 61 -4.18 3.50 0.41
C ILE A 61 -3.11 3.27 -0.67
N PHE A 62 -3.21 2.20 -1.46
CA PHE A 62 -2.25 1.91 -2.53
C PHE A 62 -2.13 3.07 -3.54
N TYR A 63 -3.26 3.68 -3.91
CA TYR A 63 -3.29 4.80 -4.85
C TYR A 63 -2.74 6.12 -4.31
N ASN A 64 -2.55 6.22 -3.00
CA ASN A 64 -2.06 7.40 -2.30
C ASN A 64 -0.68 7.18 -1.64
N LEU A 65 0.01 6.08 -1.94
CA LEU A 65 1.36 5.80 -1.41
C LEU A 65 2.42 6.78 -1.92
N VAL A 66 2.23 7.34 -3.12
CA VAL A 66 3.16 8.32 -3.71
C VAL A 66 2.57 9.72 -3.62
N PRO A 67 3.13 10.60 -2.76
CA PRO A 67 2.67 11.98 -2.63
C PRO A 67 2.77 12.73 -3.96
N GLY A 68 1.78 13.59 -4.25
CA GLY A 68 1.72 14.39 -5.47
C GLY A 68 1.08 13.70 -6.68
N LEU A 69 0.81 12.39 -6.61
CA LEU A 69 0.16 11.62 -7.69
C LEU A 69 -1.31 11.27 -7.41
N SER A 70 -1.84 11.69 -6.26
CA SER A 70 -3.23 11.47 -5.85
C SER A 70 -4.19 12.27 -6.75
N HIS A 71 -5.27 11.61 -7.20
CA HIS A 71 -6.29 12.27 -8.01
C HIS A 71 -7.39 12.70 -7.05
N LYS A 72 -7.77 13.99 -7.07
CA LYS A 72 -8.95 14.57 -6.40
C LYS A 72 -8.87 14.76 -4.87
N GLY A 73 -7.86 15.47 -4.37
CA GLY A 73 -7.93 16.15 -3.06
C GLY A 73 -8.12 15.29 -1.79
N HIS A 74 -8.34 13.98 -1.91
CA HIS A 74 -8.31 13.04 -0.79
C HIS A 74 -6.86 12.75 -0.46
N ASP A 75 -6.33 13.48 0.51
CA ASP A 75 -5.05 13.16 1.11
C ASP A 75 -5.17 11.84 1.89
N LEU A 76 -4.06 11.10 1.97
CA LEU A 76 -3.94 9.85 2.71
C LEU A 76 -4.42 10.02 4.17
N LEU A 77 -4.24 11.21 4.72
CA LEU A 77 -4.71 11.62 6.05
C LEU A 77 -6.23 11.54 6.21
N THR A 78 -7.00 12.02 5.23
CA THR A 78 -8.47 12.01 5.26
C THR A 78 -8.99 10.57 5.28
N LEU A 79 -8.46 9.72 4.41
CA LEU A 79 -8.79 8.29 4.34
C LEU A 79 -8.48 7.53 5.65
N MET A 80 -7.44 7.96 6.37
CA MET A 80 -7.05 7.32 7.63
C MET A 80 -7.93 7.71 8.82
N THR A 81 -8.60 8.87 8.77
CA THR A 81 -9.32 9.47 9.90
C THR A 81 -10.81 9.12 9.90
N ASP A 82 -11.43 9.03 8.72
CA ASP A 82 -12.89 8.83 8.58
C ASP A 82 -13.40 7.51 9.21
N ASN A 83 -12.55 6.48 9.29
CA ASN A 83 -12.89 5.15 9.81
C ASN A 83 -12.79 4.99 11.35
N ILE A 84 -12.57 6.07 12.12
CA ILE A 84 -12.62 6.00 13.59
C ILE A 84 -14.08 5.99 14.08
N THR A 85 -15.03 6.51 13.28
CA THR A 85 -16.44 6.68 13.71
C THR A 85 -17.34 5.48 13.44
N SER A 86 -16.88 4.47 12.69
CA SER A 86 -17.65 3.29 12.29
C SER A 86 -17.24 1.99 13.02
N ALA A 87 -16.47 2.10 14.10
CA ALA A 87 -16.26 0.98 15.01
C ALA A 87 -17.54 0.74 15.80
N ASP A 88 -18.36 -0.18 15.30
CA ASP A 88 -19.55 -0.69 15.97
C ASP A 88 -19.26 -0.94 17.46
N ASN A 89 -20.19 -0.40 18.24
CA ASN A 89 -20.22 -0.37 19.69
C ASN A 89 -20.48 -1.79 20.25
N ILE A 90 -19.53 -2.71 20.07
CA ILE A 90 -19.59 -4.07 20.62
C ILE A 90 -18.37 -4.27 21.52
N GLY A 91 -18.65 -4.30 22.83
CA GLY A 91 -17.70 -4.36 23.93
C GLY A 91 -16.57 -5.38 23.78
N GLY A 92 -15.40 -4.87 23.38
CA GLY A 92 -14.11 -5.54 23.47
C GLY A 92 -13.06 -4.50 23.82
N ILE A 93 -12.28 -4.76 24.87
CA ILE A 93 -11.34 -3.82 25.54
C ILE A 93 -10.16 -3.47 24.61
N ILE A 94 -10.38 -2.63 23.60
CA ILE A 94 -9.35 -1.81 22.94
C ILE A 94 -10.05 -0.55 22.43
N ALA A 95 -10.10 0.49 23.26
CA ALA A 95 -10.47 1.82 22.78
C ALA A 95 -9.62 2.13 21.54
N ALA A 96 -10.27 2.48 20.42
CA ALA A 96 -9.60 2.76 19.16
C ALA A 96 -8.80 4.06 19.30
N GLY A 97 -7.57 3.96 19.82
CA GLY A 97 -6.68 5.11 19.94
C GLY A 97 -6.38 5.70 18.57
N GLU A 98 -6.43 7.03 18.48
CA GLU A 98 -6.22 7.83 17.28
C GLU A 98 -4.94 7.43 16.52
N ILE A 99 -4.98 7.60 15.20
CA ILE A 99 -3.82 7.40 14.33
C ILE A 99 -3.00 8.68 14.38
N THR A 100 -2.04 8.73 15.29
CA THR A 100 -1.08 9.84 15.40
C THR A 100 0.30 9.41 14.90
N ALA A 101 1.14 10.38 14.56
CA ALA A 101 2.53 10.11 14.19
C ALA A 101 3.28 9.42 15.33
N ILE A 102 4.02 8.36 15.02
CA ILE A 102 4.79 7.57 15.99
C ILE A 102 6.12 8.28 16.29
N LEU A 103 6.73 8.89 15.28
CA LEU A 103 8.02 9.54 15.39
C LEU A 103 8.04 10.81 14.51
N PRO A 104 7.92 12.02 15.10
CA PRO A 104 8.07 13.25 14.34
C PRO A 104 9.52 13.32 13.83
N GLY A 105 9.69 13.64 12.53
CA GLY A 105 11.00 13.64 11.86
C GLY A 105 11.94 14.71 12.41
N GLN A 106 12.70 14.40 13.45
CA GLN A 106 13.78 15.27 13.91
C GLN A 106 15.05 14.97 13.09
N ALA A 107 15.49 15.96 12.31
CA ALA A 107 16.76 16.01 11.57
C ALA A 107 16.95 15.11 10.33
N GLU A 108 15.89 14.74 9.60
CA GLU A 108 16.03 13.99 8.35
C GLU A 108 16.29 14.92 7.15
N LYS A 109 17.35 14.66 6.37
CA LYS A 109 17.62 15.40 5.12
C LYS A 109 16.51 15.10 4.12
N LEU A 110 15.72 16.11 3.75
CA LEU A 110 14.65 15.95 2.78
C LEU A 110 15.23 15.66 1.39
N PRO A 111 14.66 14.70 0.64
CA PRO A 111 15.00 14.50 -0.76
C PRO A 111 14.53 15.70 -1.59
N GLU A 112 15.24 15.99 -2.68
CA GLU A 112 14.89 17.07 -3.61
C GLU A 112 13.50 16.89 -4.22
N ASN A 113 13.09 15.64 -4.45
CA ASN A 113 11.78 15.29 -4.98
C ASN A 113 11.15 14.15 -4.18
N LEU A 114 10.13 14.50 -3.39
CA LEU A 114 9.40 13.55 -2.53
C LEU A 114 8.61 12.52 -3.35
N THR A 115 7.98 12.95 -4.45
CA THR A 115 7.22 12.08 -5.36
C THR A 115 8.13 11.00 -5.93
N LYS A 116 9.30 11.38 -6.46
CA LYS A 116 10.30 10.44 -6.97
C LYS A 116 10.77 9.48 -5.87
N TYR A 117 11.07 9.98 -4.67
CA TYR A 117 11.52 9.16 -3.54
C TYR A 117 10.54 8.02 -3.19
N PHE A 118 9.24 8.33 -3.13
CA PHE A 118 8.21 7.32 -2.84
C PHE A 118 7.91 6.43 -4.05
N LEU A 119 7.94 6.97 -5.27
CA LEU A 119 7.75 6.19 -6.49
C LEU A 119 8.85 5.14 -6.68
N ASP A 120 10.12 5.53 -6.51
CA ASP A 120 11.27 4.62 -6.57
C ASP A 120 11.12 3.50 -5.53
N SER A 121 10.66 3.87 -4.32
CA SER A 121 10.42 2.90 -3.25
C SER A 121 9.28 1.94 -3.58
N LEU A 122 8.16 2.44 -4.11
CA LEU A 122 7.03 1.63 -4.55
C LEU A 122 7.45 0.61 -5.60
N LEU A 123 8.10 1.06 -6.69
CA LEU A 123 8.57 0.20 -7.77
C LEU A 123 9.54 -0.87 -7.28
N ASN A 124 10.53 -0.46 -6.47
CA ASN A 124 11.50 -1.40 -5.90
C ASN A 124 10.82 -2.46 -5.03
N TYR A 125 9.88 -2.09 -4.17
CA TYR A 125 9.23 -3.04 -3.26
C TYR A 125 8.19 -3.93 -3.94
N MET A 126 7.49 -3.45 -4.97
CA MET A 126 6.59 -4.28 -5.77
C MET A 126 7.30 -5.49 -6.41
N VAL A 127 8.58 -5.35 -6.75
CA VAL A 127 9.38 -6.45 -7.31
C VAL A 127 10.10 -7.22 -6.21
N SER A 128 10.85 -6.50 -5.35
CA SER A 128 11.76 -7.14 -4.40
C SER A 128 11.07 -7.83 -3.23
N GLU A 129 9.85 -7.43 -2.84
CA GLU A 129 9.14 -8.06 -1.72
C GLU A 129 8.28 -9.25 -2.15
N VAL A 130 7.76 -9.28 -3.38
CA VAL A 130 6.96 -10.42 -3.88
C VAL A 130 7.74 -11.73 -3.84
N ILE A 131 9.01 -11.69 -4.25
CA ILE A 131 9.86 -12.88 -4.25
C ILE A 131 10.19 -13.40 -2.84
N LYS A 132 10.03 -12.57 -1.81
CA LYS A 132 10.34 -12.90 -0.42
C LYS A 132 9.16 -13.53 0.32
N VAL A 133 7.95 -13.46 -0.24
CA VAL A 133 6.76 -14.08 0.36
C VAL A 133 6.76 -15.58 0.03
N GLU A 134 6.68 -16.39 1.08
CA GLU A 134 6.77 -17.85 1.02
C GLU A 134 5.38 -18.47 0.90
N TRP A 135 4.81 -18.37 -0.30
CA TRP A 135 3.59 -19.10 -0.63
C TRP A 135 3.85 -20.60 -0.79
N THR A 136 2.95 -21.41 -0.26
CA THR A 136 2.94 -22.86 -0.48
C THR A 136 2.66 -23.18 -1.94
N ASN A 137 1.72 -22.47 -2.56
CA ASN A 137 1.43 -22.55 -3.99
C ASN A 137 2.35 -21.58 -4.77
N LYS A 138 3.22 -22.14 -5.62
CA LYS A 138 4.20 -21.35 -6.40
C LYS A 138 3.55 -20.35 -7.37
N GLY A 139 2.36 -20.64 -7.90
CA GLY A 139 1.63 -19.74 -8.80
C GLY A 139 1.16 -18.45 -8.12
N MET A 140 0.98 -18.46 -6.79
CA MET A 140 0.54 -17.28 -6.04
C MET A 140 1.55 -16.15 -6.10
N ARG A 141 2.85 -16.44 -6.29
CA ARG A 141 3.88 -15.42 -6.42
C ARG A 141 3.64 -14.56 -7.67
N GLU A 142 3.40 -15.21 -8.80
CA GLU A 142 3.13 -14.52 -10.06
C GLU A 142 1.83 -13.72 -9.97
N GLN A 143 0.78 -14.31 -9.41
CA GLN A 143 -0.49 -13.63 -9.17
C GLN A 143 -0.36 -12.42 -8.25
N SER A 144 0.47 -12.51 -7.19
CA SER A 144 0.75 -11.38 -6.30
C SER A 144 1.46 -10.24 -7.02
N PHE A 145 2.43 -10.53 -7.90
CA PHE A 145 3.06 -9.51 -8.72
C PHE A 145 2.08 -8.90 -9.72
N GLU A 146 1.34 -9.74 -10.44
CA GLU A 146 0.34 -9.32 -11.41
C GLU A 146 -0.72 -8.40 -10.78
N PHE A 147 -1.22 -8.77 -9.59
CA PHE A 147 -2.14 -7.95 -8.82
C PHE A 147 -1.58 -6.55 -8.53
N LEU A 148 -0.36 -6.47 -7.99
CA LEU A 148 0.29 -5.18 -7.71
C LEU A 148 0.52 -4.38 -9.00
N PHE A 149 0.99 -5.03 -10.05
CA PHE A 149 1.26 -4.39 -11.33
C PHE A 149 0.00 -3.87 -12.00
N ASN A 150 -1.12 -4.61 -11.95
CA ASN A 150 -2.41 -4.15 -12.45
C ASN A 150 -2.91 -2.91 -11.70
N LYS A 151 -2.81 -2.88 -10.37
CA LYS A 151 -3.14 -1.68 -9.58
C LYS A 151 -2.21 -0.51 -9.92
N PHE A 152 -0.92 -0.79 -10.15
CA PHE A 152 0.04 0.22 -10.57
C PHE A 152 -0.32 0.82 -11.94
N LYS A 153 -0.63 -0.02 -12.94
CA LYS A 153 -1.04 0.42 -14.28
C LYS A 153 -2.24 1.36 -14.21
N VAL A 154 -3.29 0.95 -13.50
CA VAL A 154 -4.53 1.74 -13.39
C VAL A 154 -4.25 3.13 -12.81
N LYS A 155 -3.41 3.23 -11.78
CA LYS A 155 -3.23 4.49 -11.06
C LYS A 155 -2.07 5.35 -11.54
N TYR A 156 -0.89 4.75 -11.66
CA TYR A 156 0.37 5.49 -11.81
C TYR A 156 0.80 5.59 -13.27
N LEU A 157 0.48 4.59 -14.11
CA LEU A 157 0.92 4.59 -15.50
C LEU A 157 0.26 5.71 -16.31
N HIS A 158 -1.04 5.94 -16.12
CA HIS A 158 -1.74 7.08 -16.73
C HIS A 158 -1.13 8.44 -16.34
N TRP A 159 -0.53 8.54 -15.15
CA TRP A 159 0.12 9.79 -14.74
C TRP A 159 1.54 9.91 -15.32
N LEU A 160 2.31 8.82 -15.29
CA LEU A 160 3.68 8.79 -15.78
C LEU A 160 3.76 8.92 -17.30
N LEU A 161 2.80 8.33 -17.99
CA LEU A 161 2.72 8.28 -19.44
C LEU A 161 1.25 8.53 -19.85
N PRO A 162 0.80 9.80 -19.89
CA PRO A 162 -0.58 10.15 -20.21
C PRO A 162 -1.08 9.59 -21.55
N ASP A 163 -0.19 9.50 -22.53
CA ASP A 163 -0.47 8.98 -23.87
C ASP A 163 -0.19 7.47 -24.01
N PHE A 164 0.01 6.74 -22.90
CA PHE A 164 0.26 5.31 -22.95
C PHE A 164 -1.01 4.55 -23.33
N VAL A 165 -1.08 4.16 -24.59
CA VAL A 165 -2.10 3.21 -25.07
C VAL A 165 -1.57 1.81 -24.83
N CYS A 166 -2.15 1.09 -23.85
CA CYS A 166 -1.88 -0.34 -23.66
C CYS A 166 -2.45 -1.11 -24.86
N ARG A 167 -1.63 -1.29 -25.90
CA ARG A 167 -1.98 -2.04 -27.11
C ARG A 167 -1.39 -3.43 -27.05
N ASP A 168 -2.12 -4.38 -27.59
CA ASP A 168 -1.54 -5.66 -27.94
C ASP A 168 -0.53 -5.44 -29.08
N ILE A 169 0.68 -5.95 -28.93
CA ILE A 169 1.71 -5.92 -29.97
C ILE A 169 1.28 -6.70 -31.22
N PHE A 170 0.27 -7.57 -31.10
CA PHE A 170 -0.31 -8.34 -32.20
C PHE A 170 -1.45 -7.62 -32.94
N ASP A 171 -1.85 -6.43 -32.51
CA ASP A 171 -2.85 -5.60 -33.20
C ASP A 171 -2.32 -4.17 -33.50
N PRO A 172 -1.34 -4.03 -34.42
CA PRO A 172 -0.84 -2.74 -34.84
C PRO A 172 -1.85 -1.98 -35.72
N VAL A 173 -1.97 -0.67 -35.51
CA VAL A 173 -2.83 0.22 -36.29
C VAL A 173 -2.38 0.24 -37.76
N GLN A 174 -3.31 -0.03 -38.69
CA GLN A 174 -3.12 0.16 -40.14
C GLN A 174 -3.09 1.64 -40.52
#